data_AF-B3NSB1-F1
#
_entry.id   AF-B3NSB1-F1
#
_cell.length_a   1.000
_cell.length_b   1.000
_cell.length_c   1.000
_cell.angle_alpha   90.00
_cell.angle_beta   90.00
_cell.angle_gamma   90.00
#
_symmetry.space_group_name_H-M   'P 1'
#
loop_
_entity.id
_entity.type
_entity.pdbx_description
1 polymer ?
#
loop_
_entity_poly.entity_id
_entity_poly.type
_entity_poly.pdbx_seq_one_letter_code
_entity_poly.pdbx_strand_id
1 'polypeptide(L)'
;MIPGYGPVTQALLGTLLTWGLTAAGAALVIFVRGNQRRSLDAALGFAAGVMIAASFWSLLKPAIEMAESSHLYGVYAFLPVSGGFLLGSIFVYGCDKLMSYLGLNSTNMMIQMTQSKDKADIAIEDSKRNGVPSDRLASKSLDSFSDCLSVQHSGESRRRKKGASINEMEQCTYTTPEEQQRAEEALSQWKRIMLLVVAITVHNIPEGLAVGVSFGAIGSTNSSTFESARNLAIGIGIQNFPEGLAVSLPLHAAGFSVKRALWYGQLSGMVEPIFGVLGAVAVTFANLILPYALSFAAGAMIYIVSDDILPEAHASGNGTIATWGTVSGFLIMMCLEVALS
;
A
#
# COMPACT_ATOMS: atom_id res chain seq x y z
N MET A 1 -8.44 -7.99 -23.30
CA MET A 1 -7.88 -9.26 -23.82
C MET A 1 -8.90 -10.02 -24.68
N ILE A 2 -9.46 -9.39 -25.71
CA ILE A 2 -10.39 -10.05 -26.65
C ILE A 2 -10.00 -9.61 -28.06
N PRO A 3 -9.72 -10.52 -29.01
CA PRO A 3 -9.30 -10.11 -30.36
C PRO A 3 -10.28 -9.12 -31.01
N GLY A 4 -9.75 -8.10 -31.71
CA GLY A 4 -10.55 -7.14 -32.48
C GLY A 4 -10.98 -5.86 -31.75
N TYR A 5 -10.73 -5.73 -30.44
CA TYR A 5 -10.97 -4.48 -29.69
C TYR A 5 -9.77 -3.54 -29.73
N GLY A 6 -10.03 -2.22 -29.63
CA GLY A 6 -9.01 -1.18 -29.72
C GLY A 6 -7.99 -1.19 -28.55
N PRO A 7 -6.79 -0.61 -28.76
CA PRO A 7 -5.67 -0.69 -27.80
C PRO A 7 -6.01 -0.25 -26.37
N VAL A 8 -6.77 0.85 -26.22
CA VAL A 8 -7.19 1.37 -24.91
C VAL A 8 -8.13 0.40 -24.18
N THR A 9 -9.08 -0.22 -24.90
CA THR A 9 -9.97 -1.23 -24.32
C THR A 9 -9.20 -2.48 -23.92
N GLN A 10 -8.19 -2.88 -24.71
CA GLN A 10 -7.34 -4.02 -24.34
C GLN A 10 -6.52 -3.73 -23.08
N ALA A 11 -5.92 -2.54 -23.03
CA ALA A 11 -5.16 -2.08 -21.87
C ALA A 11 -6.03 -2.10 -20.61
N LEU A 12 -7.23 -1.51 -20.66
CA LEU A 12 -8.18 -1.53 -19.54
C LEU A 12 -8.55 -2.95 -19.13
N LEU A 13 -8.84 -3.85 -20.07
CA LEU A 13 -9.16 -5.24 -19.75
C LEU A 13 -7.96 -5.99 -19.16
N GLY A 14 -6.76 -5.73 -19.66
CA GLY A 14 -5.52 -6.29 -19.14
C GLY A 14 -5.26 -5.82 -17.71
N THR A 15 -5.41 -4.53 -17.44
CA THR A 15 -5.17 -3.97 -16.11
C THR A 15 -6.30 -4.22 -15.11
N LEU A 16 -7.52 -4.46 -15.58
CA LEU A 16 -8.59 -4.99 -14.73
C LEU A 16 -8.33 -6.45 -14.33
N LEU A 17 -7.70 -7.24 -15.20
CA LEU A 17 -7.25 -8.59 -14.84
C LEU A 17 -6.17 -8.54 -13.77
N THR A 18 -5.14 -7.72 -13.96
CA THR A 18 -4.03 -7.60 -13.00
C THR A 18 -4.55 -7.13 -11.64
N TRP A 19 -5.33 -6.04 -11.61
CA TRP A 19 -5.99 -5.56 -10.40
C TRP A 19 -6.90 -6.63 -9.76
N GLY A 20 -7.64 -7.37 -10.58
CA GLY A 20 -8.50 -8.46 -10.12
C GLY A 20 -7.73 -9.56 -9.41
N LEU A 21 -6.51 -9.86 -9.86
CA LEU A 21 -5.63 -10.84 -9.22
C LEU A 21 -5.00 -10.28 -7.94
N THR A 22 -4.66 -8.98 -7.88
CA THR A 22 -4.29 -8.29 -6.63
C THR A 22 -5.42 -8.40 -5.60
N ALA A 23 -6.66 -8.10 -6.00
CA ALA A 23 -7.83 -8.21 -5.14
C ALA A 23 -8.11 -9.66 -4.70
N ALA A 24 -7.91 -10.64 -5.60
CA ALA A 24 -8.05 -12.06 -5.29
C ALA A 24 -6.99 -12.53 -4.28
N GLY A 25 -5.74 -12.09 -4.44
CA GLY A 25 -4.66 -12.32 -3.48
C GLY A 25 -4.97 -11.74 -2.11
N ALA A 26 -5.46 -10.49 -2.08
CA ALA A 26 -5.89 -9.84 -0.85
C ALA A 26 -7.06 -10.57 -0.17
N ALA A 27 -7.96 -11.20 -0.94
CA ALA A 27 -9.09 -11.95 -0.41
C ALA A 27 -8.68 -13.26 0.30
N LEU A 28 -7.49 -13.82 0.03
CA LEU A 28 -7.02 -15.01 0.75
C LEU A 28 -6.86 -14.78 2.26
N VAL A 29 -6.75 -13.52 2.70
CA VAL A 29 -6.74 -13.16 4.11
C VAL A 29 -7.99 -13.63 4.87
N ILE A 30 -9.12 -13.86 4.18
CA ILE A 30 -10.36 -14.40 4.78
C ILE A 30 -10.14 -15.78 5.40
N PHE A 31 -9.21 -16.57 4.87
CA PHE A 31 -8.91 -17.92 5.35
C PHE A 31 -7.88 -17.93 6.49
N VAL A 32 -7.22 -16.81 6.75
CA VAL A 32 -6.22 -16.70 7.81
C VAL A 32 -6.93 -16.41 9.14
N ARG A 33 -6.71 -17.27 10.12
CA ARG A 33 -7.27 -17.13 11.48
C ARG A 33 -6.16 -16.87 12.47
N GLY A 34 -6.28 -15.78 13.23
CA GLY A 34 -5.45 -15.52 14.40
C GLY A 34 -4.86 -14.12 14.42
N ASN A 35 -4.89 -13.49 15.60
CA ASN A 35 -4.34 -12.15 15.85
C ASN A 35 -3.17 -12.25 16.83
N GLN A 36 -2.12 -13.01 16.48
CA GLN A 36 -0.96 -13.21 17.35
C GLN A 36 0.29 -12.54 16.77
N ARG A 37 1.18 -12.02 17.62
CA ARG A 37 2.41 -11.36 17.17
C ARG A 37 3.25 -12.23 16.22
N ARG A 38 3.24 -13.55 16.43
CA ARG A 38 3.90 -14.53 15.54
C ARG A 38 3.35 -14.52 14.11
N SER A 39 2.04 -14.40 13.92
CA SER A 39 1.46 -14.35 12.57
C SER A 39 1.77 -13.03 11.87
N LEU A 40 1.88 -11.92 12.63
CA LEU A 40 2.30 -10.63 12.09
C LEU A 40 3.75 -10.68 11.62
N ASP A 41 4.67 -11.17 12.45
CA ASP A 41 6.09 -11.26 12.09
C ASP A 41 6.31 -12.19 10.88
N ALA A 42 5.56 -13.30 10.81
CA ALA A 42 5.55 -14.20 9.64
C ALA A 42 5.01 -13.49 8.38
N ALA A 43 3.92 -12.74 8.51
CA ALA A 43 3.27 -12.02 7.42
C ALA A 43 4.15 -10.89 6.87
N LEU A 44 4.81 -10.13 7.75
CA LEU A 44 5.75 -9.08 7.37
C LEU A 44 6.98 -9.68 6.68
N GLY A 45 7.50 -10.80 7.21
CA GLY A 45 8.55 -11.56 6.53
C GLY A 45 8.12 -12.00 5.13
N PHE A 46 6.95 -12.63 5.00
CA PHE A 46 6.39 -13.03 3.71
C PHE A 46 6.29 -11.84 2.73
N ALA A 47 5.75 -10.71 3.18
CA ALA A 47 5.64 -9.50 2.37
C ALA A 47 7.01 -8.98 1.91
N ALA A 48 8.00 -8.93 2.82
CA ALA A 48 9.38 -8.57 2.48
C ALA A 48 9.96 -9.50 1.41
N GLY A 49 9.74 -10.81 1.54
CA GLY A 49 10.19 -11.80 0.57
C GLY A 49 9.62 -11.59 -0.83
N VAL A 50 8.30 -11.40 -0.92
CA VAL A 50 7.60 -11.10 -2.18
C VAL A 50 8.17 -9.83 -2.81
N MET A 51 8.30 -8.75 -2.03
CA MET A 51 8.80 -7.46 -2.51
C MET A 51 10.26 -7.51 -2.97
N ILE A 52 11.15 -8.25 -2.29
CA ILE A 52 12.54 -8.40 -2.72
C ILE A 52 12.60 -9.13 -4.07
N ALA A 53 11.82 -10.20 -4.24
CA ALA A 53 11.76 -10.92 -5.51
C ALA A 53 11.18 -10.04 -6.63
N ALA A 54 10.03 -9.39 -6.41
CA ALA A 54 9.40 -8.49 -7.37
C ALA A 54 10.33 -7.33 -7.80
N SER A 55 11.10 -6.77 -6.86
CA SER A 55 12.08 -5.72 -7.14
C SER A 55 13.09 -6.12 -8.22
N PHE A 56 13.53 -7.38 -8.24
CA PHE A 56 14.50 -7.85 -9.23
C PHE A 56 13.83 -8.32 -10.51
N TRP A 57 12.88 -9.25 -10.41
CA TRP A 57 12.31 -9.94 -11.57
C TRP A 57 11.28 -9.11 -12.32
N SER A 58 10.38 -8.44 -11.60
CA SER A 58 9.26 -7.71 -12.18
C SER A 58 9.62 -6.27 -12.55
N LEU A 59 10.65 -5.71 -11.91
CA LEU A 59 11.05 -4.31 -12.07
C LEU A 59 12.44 -4.16 -12.69
N LEU A 60 13.50 -4.61 -12.00
CA LEU A 60 14.88 -4.32 -12.40
C LEU A 60 15.27 -5.03 -13.70
N LYS A 61 14.95 -6.31 -13.85
CA LYS A 61 15.27 -7.09 -15.06
C LYS A 61 14.58 -6.51 -16.30
N PRO A 62 13.25 -6.27 -16.32
CA PRO A 62 12.59 -5.59 -17.43
C PRO A 62 13.17 -4.20 -17.70
N ALA A 63 13.51 -3.43 -16.67
CA ALA A 63 14.14 -2.12 -16.85
C ALA A 63 15.49 -2.20 -17.58
N ILE A 64 16.31 -3.21 -17.26
CA ILE A 64 17.59 -3.48 -17.93
C ILE A 64 17.36 -3.87 -19.39
N GLU A 65 16.48 -4.84 -19.65
CA GLU A 65 16.17 -5.30 -21.01
C GLU A 65 15.61 -4.16 -21.88
N MET A 66 14.76 -3.29 -21.32
CA MET A 66 14.26 -2.10 -22.01
C MET A 66 15.37 -1.06 -22.27
N ALA A 67 16.29 -0.85 -21.31
CA ALA A 67 17.40 0.08 -21.49
C ALA A 67 18.40 -0.40 -22.56
N GLU A 68 18.67 -1.71 -22.63
CA GLU A 68 19.55 -2.33 -23.63
C GLU A 68 18.92 -2.28 -25.03
N SER A 69 17.62 -2.60 -25.13
CA SER A 69 16.89 -2.63 -26.42
C SER A 69 16.59 -1.25 -27.00
N SER A 70 16.58 -0.19 -26.20
CA SER A 70 16.25 1.17 -26.66
C SER A 70 17.28 1.79 -27.61
N HIS A 71 18.45 1.18 -27.82
CA HIS A 71 19.59 1.67 -28.62
C HIS A 71 20.12 3.08 -28.26
N LEU A 72 19.46 3.81 -27.36
CA LEU A 72 19.79 5.16 -26.89
C LEU A 72 21.04 5.19 -26.02
N TYR A 73 21.26 4.14 -25.24
CA TYR A 73 22.29 4.11 -24.19
C TYR A 73 23.52 3.28 -24.56
N GLY A 74 23.40 2.35 -25.52
CA GLY A 74 24.49 1.46 -25.93
C GLY A 74 25.10 0.72 -24.72
N VAL A 75 26.43 0.80 -24.56
CA VAL A 75 27.17 0.21 -23.42
C VAL A 75 26.77 0.82 -22.07
N TYR A 76 26.12 2.00 -22.06
CA TYR A 76 25.71 2.72 -20.86
C TYR A 76 24.27 2.41 -20.42
N ALA A 77 23.67 1.30 -20.85
CA ALA A 77 22.33 0.87 -20.42
C ALA A 77 22.18 0.74 -18.89
N PHE A 78 23.29 0.55 -18.16
CA PHE A 78 23.28 0.55 -16.70
C PHE A 78 22.96 1.93 -16.09
N LEU A 79 23.17 3.03 -16.81
CA LEU A 79 23.00 4.40 -16.31
C LEU A 79 21.54 4.74 -15.97
N PRO A 80 20.54 4.55 -16.86
CA PRO A 80 19.14 4.80 -16.53
C PRO A 80 18.64 3.91 -15.37
N VAL A 81 19.08 2.65 -15.35
CA VAL A 81 18.68 1.67 -14.32
C VAL A 81 19.28 2.02 -12.96
N SER A 82 20.58 2.23 -12.88
CA SER A 82 21.25 2.59 -11.62
C SER A 82 20.81 3.97 -11.12
N GLY A 83 20.62 4.93 -12.03
CA GLY A 83 20.11 6.26 -11.71
C GLY A 83 18.69 6.24 -11.17
N GLY A 84 17.78 5.51 -11.83
CA GLY A 84 16.41 5.35 -11.36
C GLY A 84 16.35 4.64 -10.02
N PHE A 85 17.06 3.51 -9.87
CA PHE A 85 17.15 2.76 -8.62
C PHE A 85 17.63 3.64 -7.45
N LEU A 86 18.74 4.35 -7.61
CA LEU A 86 19.26 5.23 -6.57
C LEU A 86 18.27 6.36 -6.24
N LEU A 87 17.67 6.97 -7.26
CA LEU A 87 16.67 8.03 -7.08
C LEU A 87 15.45 7.53 -6.30
N GLY A 88 15.01 6.29 -6.56
CA GLY A 88 13.91 5.63 -5.83
C GLY A 88 14.23 5.45 -4.35
N SER A 89 15.41 4.93 -4.03
CA SER A 89 15.85 4.77 -2.63
C SER A 89 16.00 6.11 -1.92
N ILE A 90 16.61 7.12 -2.58
CA ILE A 90 16.75 8.48 -2.04
C ILE A 90 15.38 9.14 -1.84
N PHE A 91 14.44 8.92 -2.77
CA PHE A 91 13.09 9.47 -2.66
C PHE A 91 12.40 8.96 -1.40
N VAL A 92 12.42 7.66 -1.13
CA VAL A 92 11.81 7.10 0.08
C VAL A 92 12.53 7.60 1.34
N TYR A 93 13.86 7.58 1.35
CA TYR A 93 14.64 8.15 2.45
C TYR A 93 14.24 9.62 2.72
N GLY A 94 14.09 10.40 1.66
CA GLY A 94 13.61 11.77 1.71
C GLY A 94 12.19 11.89 2.25
N CYS A 95 11.28 11.01 1.84
CA CYS A 95 9.92 10.95 2.37
C CYS A 95 9.89 10.62 3.87
N ASP A 96 10.69 9.68 4.35
CA ASP A 96 10.75 9.35 5.77
C ASP A 96 11.33 10.51 6.61
N LYS A 97 12.38 11.18 6.09
CA LYS A 97 12.93 12.40 6.71
C LYS A 97 11.94 13.56 6.69
N LEU A 98 11.23 13.77 5.59
CA LEU A 98 10.22 14.81 5.47
C LEU A 98 9.04 14.56 6.42
N MET A 99 8.58 13.32 6.53
CA MET A 99 7.52 12.93 7.46
C MET A 99 7.93 13.17 8.92
N SER A 100 9.20 12.90 9.24
CA SER A 100 9.79 13.20 10.55
C SER A 100 9.94 14.71 10.80
N TYR A 101 10.33 15.49 9.78
CA TYR A 101 10.52 16.94 9.88
C TYR A 101 9.19 17.72 10.00
N LEU A 102 8.15 17.27 9.29
CA LEU A 102 6.82 17.88 9.34
C LEU A 102 6.06 17.59 10.65
N GLY A 103 6.64 16.81 11.58
CA GLY A 103 5.98 16.52 12.85
C GLY A 103 4.67 15.75 12.70
N LEU A 104 4.50 15.01 11.59
CA LEU A 104 3.35 14.11 11.39
C LEU A 104 3.34 12.92 12.37
N ASN A 105 4.31 12.86 13.29
CA ASN A 105 4.22 12.17 14.58
C ASN A 105 3.19 12.80 15.54
N SER A 106 2.28 13.65 15.07
CA SER A 106 1.17 14.19 15.84
C SER A 106 0.15 13.08 16.12
N THR A 107 0.51 12.22 17.06
CA THR A 107 -0.25 11.17 17.75
C THR A 107 -1.72 11.51 17.95
N ASN A 108 -2.03 12.80 18.13
CA ASN A 108 -3.38 13.30 18.41
C ASN A 108 -4.37 13.23 17.23
N MET A 109 -3.95 13.46 15.98
CA MET A 109 -4.88 13.47 14.84
C MET A 109 -5.29 12.05 14.42
N MET A 110 -4.36 11.10 14.56
CA MET A 110 -4.54 9.70 14.22
C MET A 110 -5.26 8.89 15.32
N ILE A 111 -5.01 9.19 16.60
CA ILE A 111 -5.80 8.64 17.71
C ILE A 111 -7.26 9.08 17.56
N GLN A 112 -7.52 10.34 17.20
CA GLN A 112 -8.89 10.81 17.00
C GLN A 112 -9.60 10.15 15.82
N MET A 113 -8.94 9.90 14.69
CA MET A 113 -9.55 9.21 13.54
C MET A 113 -9.80 7.73 13.81
N THR A 114 -8.86 7.01 14.45
CA THR A 114 -8.99 5.56 14.69
C THR A 114 -9.91 5.28 15.88
N GLN A 115 -9.80 6.04 16.99
CA GLN A 115 -10.72 5.87 18.13
C GLN A 115 -12.13 6.39 17.82
N SER A 116 -12.31 7.48 17.06
CA SER A 116 -13.66 7.93 16.70
C SER A 116 -14.35 6.95 15.77
N LYS A 117 -13.63 6.36 14.82
CA LYS A 117 -14.21 5.41 13.87
C LYS A 117 -14.52 4.06 14.51
N ASP A 118 -13.64 3.56 15.38
CA ASP A 118 -13.90 2.32 16.12
C ASP A 118 -14.97 2.52 17.21
N LYS A 119 -15.02 3.65 17.92
CA LYS A 119 -16.13 3.96 18.85
C LYS A 119 -17.46 4.14 18.11
N ALA A 120 -17.46 4.79 16.94
CA ALA A 120 -18.66 4.93 16.14
C ALA A 120 -19.16 3.59 15.60
N ASP A 121 -18.25 2.75 15.09
CA ASP A 121 -18.58 1.41 14.59
C ASP A 121 -19.15 0.52 15.72
N ILE A 122 -18.53 0.55 16.92
CA ILE A 122 -19.01 -0.18 18.11
C ILE A 122 -20.38 0.36 18.58
N ALA A 123 -20.57 1.68 18.63
CA ALA A 123 -21.84 2.28 19.05
C ALA A 123 -22.99 2.02 18.06
N ILE A 124 -22.67 1.91 16.76
CA ILE A 124 -23.62 1.55 15.71
C ILE A 124 -24.01 0.07 15.83
N GLU A 125 -23.04 -0.81 16.12
CA GLU A 125 -23.29 -2.24 16.31
C GLU A 125 -24.13 -2.51 17.58
N ASP A 126 -23.88 -1.78 18.66
CA ASP A 126 -24.67 -1.85 19.90
C ASP A 126 -26.08 -1.25 19.75
N SER A 127 -26.23 -0.14 19.00
CA SER A 127 -27.56 0.42 18.68
C SER A 127 -28.42 -0.51 17.80
N LYS A 128 -27.80 -1.24 16.86
CA LYS A 128 -28.49 -2.25 16.05
C LYS A 128 -28.90 -3.46 16.90
N ARG A 129 -28.06 -3.88 17.85
CA ARG A 129 -28.38 -4.96 18.78
C ARG A 129 -29.53 -4.61 19.72
N ASN A 130 -29.67 -3.34 20.09
CA ASN A 130 -30.71 -2.84 21.01
C ASN A 130 -31.97 -2.29 20.30
N GLY A 131 -32.11 -2.45 18.98
CA GLY A 131 -33.37 -2.15 18.27
C GLY A 131 -33.76 -0.67 18.19
N VAL A 132 -32.79 0.25 18.14
CA VAL A 132 -33.05 1.71 18.11
C VAL A 132 -33.44 2.17 16.69
N PRO A 133 -34.53 2.96 16.50
CA PRO A 133 -35.01 3.36 15.18
C PRO A 133 -34.07 4.33 14.43
N SER A 134 -33.98 4.14 13.11
CA SER A 134 -32.95 4.68 12.20
C SER A 134 -32.85 6.22 12.15
N ASP A 135 -33.93 6.94 12.45
CA ASP A 135 -33.96 8.42 12.36
C ASP A 135 -33.19 9.11 13.49
N ARG A 136 -33.00 8.45 14.65
CA ARG A 136 -32.20 8.98 15.76
C ARG A 136 -30.70 8.73 15.64
N LEU A 137 -30.30 7.94 14.63
CA LEU A 137 -28.91 7.57 14.37
C LEU A 137 -28.16 8.67 13.60
N ALA A 138 -28.86 9.34 12.67
CA ALA A 138 -28.31 10.43 11.87
C ALA A 138 -28.11 11.72 12.69
N SER A 139 -29.02 12.03 13.62
CA SER A 139 -28.92 13.25 14.45
C SER A 139 -27.72 13.21 15.40
N LYS A 140 -27.46 12.07 16.05
CA LYS A 140 -26.29 11.89 16.93
C LYS A 140 -24.95 11.94 16.19
N SER A 141 -24.93 11.47 14.93
CA SER A 141 -23.75 11.54 14.06
C SER A 141 -23.39 12.98 13.69
N LEU A 142 -24.38 13.86 13.50
CA LEU A 142 -24.17 15.26 13.15
C LEU A 142 -23.82 16.11 14.37
N ASP A 143 -24.47 15.87 15.51
CA ASP A 143 -24.17 16.58 16.77
C ASP A 143 -22.75 16.27 17.25
N SER A 144 -22.32 15.01 17.19
CA SER A 144 -20.95 14.61 17.57
C SER A 144 -19.87 15.17 16.63
N PHE A 145 -20.20 15.40 15.35
CA PHE A 145 -19.27 15.99 14.38
C PHE A 145 -19.20 17.52 14.53
N SER A 146 -20.34 18.16 14.84
CA SER A 146 -20.42 19.60 15.13
C SER A 146 -19.69 19.96 16.43
N ASP A 147 -19.79 19.14 17.47
CA ASP A 147 -19.07 19.34 18.73
C ASP A 147 -17.55 19.24 18.53
N CYS A 148 -17.08 18.30 17.70
CA CYS A 148 -15.66 18.18 17.35
C CYS A 148 -15.13 19.37 16.54
N LEU A 149 -15.94 19.94 15.63
CA LEU A 149 -15.57 21.15 14.88
C LEU A 149 -15.53 22.41 15.77
N SER A 150 -16.39 22.49 16.79
CA SER A 150 -16.47 23.66 17.67
C SER A 150 -15.23 23.85 18.55
N VAL A 151 -14.53 22.76 18.89
CA VAL A 151 -13.27 22.79 19.67
C VAL A 151 -12.11 23.35 18.84
N GLN A 152 -12.21 23.35 17.52
CA GLN A 152 -11.12 23.71 16.63
C GLN A 152 -10.99 25.23 16.38
N HIS A 153 -11.95 26.07 16.81
CA HIS A 153 -12.01 27.47 16.37
C HIS A 153 -12.12 28.58 17.41
N SER A 154 -12.14 28.32 18.73
CA SER A 154 -12.20 29.41 19.72
C SER A 154 -10.93 29.58 20.53
N GLY A 155 -9.96 30.27 19.93
CA GLY A 155 -9.01 31.10 20.66
C GLY A 155 -9.70 32.38 21.15
N GLU A 156 -9.60 32.62 22.46
CA GLU A 156 -9.86 33.87 23.20
C GLU A 156 -11.29 34.47 23.35
N SER A 157 -11.51 34.88 24.62
CA SER A 157 -12.34 35.97 25.14
C SER A 157 -13.85 35.81 25.44
N ARG A 158 -14.09 35.60 26.75
CA ARG A 158 -15.05 36.27 27.67
C ARG A 158 -16.55 36.34 27.31
N ARG A 159 -17.40 35.73 28.18
CA ARG A 159 -18.32 36.47 29.11
C ARG A 159 -19.11 35.58 30.09
N ARG A 160 -18.66 35.63 31.35
CA ARG A 160 -19.43 35.76 32.62
C ARG A 160 -20.94 35.41 32.61
N LYS A 161 -21.30 34.30 33.25
CA LYS A 161 -22.52 34.21 34.09
C LYS A 161 -22.25 33.36 35.35
N LYS A 162 -22.64 33.94 36.48
CA LYS A 162 -22.45 33.51 37.88
C LYS A 162 -23.16 32.19 38.19
N GLY A 163 -22.55 31.36 39.05
CA GLY A 163 -23.29 30.50 39.97
C GLY A 163 -22.52 29.28 40.48
N ALA A 164 -22.14 29.33 41.76
CA ALA A 164 -21.87 28.23 42.68
C ALA A 164 -20.51 27.48 42.64
N SER A 165 -19.70 27.84 43.66
CA SER A 165 -18.79 27.01 44.46
C SER A 165 -17.91 25.96 43.77
N ILE A 166 -16.63 26.33 43.76
CA ILE A 166 -15.42 25.52 43.63
C ILE A 166 -15.54 24.24 44.47
N ASN A 167 -15.53 23.09 43.79
CA ASN A 167 -14.91 21.88 44.31
C ASN A 167 -13.93 21.42 43.23
N GLU A 168 -12.69 21.25 43.65
CA GLU A 168 -11.57 20.83 42.82
C GLU A 168 -11.91 19.57 42.01
N MET A 169 -11.77 19.66 40.70
CA MET A 169 -11.20 18.56 39.94
C MET A 169 -10.60 19.13 38.67
N GLU A 170 -9.35 19.56 38.82
CA GLU A 170 -8.39 19.68 37.73
C GLU A 170 -8.26 18.28 37.11
N GLN A 171 -9.12 17.95 36.14
CA GLN A 171 -8.96 16.74 35.35
C GLN A 171 -7.91 17.03 34.27
N CYS A 172 -6.67 17.19 34.73
CA CYS A 172 -5.51 16.93 33.90
C CYS A 172 -5.60 15.45 33.56
N THR A 173 -5.90 15.11 32.31
CA THR A 173 -5.89 13.71 31.86
C THR A 173 -4.44 13.23 31.91
N TYR A 174 -4.03 12.71 33.06
CA TYR A 174 -2.78 11.98 33.22
C TYR A 174 -2.92 10.67 32.45
N THR A 175 -2.52 10.65 31.17
CA THR A 175 -2.20 9.39 30.50
C THR A 175 -1.00 8.79 31.22
N THR A 176 -1.14 7.55 31.69
CA THR A 176 -0.04 6.87 32.36
C THR A 176 1.15 6.67 31.39
N PRO A 177 2.41 6.66 31.88
CA PRO A 177 3.57 6.41 31.01
C PRO A 177 3.46 5.12 30.19
N GLU A 178 2.80 4.10 30.75
CA GLU A 178 2.52 2.81 30.08
C GLU A 178 1.50 2.96 28.93
N GLU A 179 0.48 3.80 29.08
CA GLU A 179 -0.50 4.09 28.02
C GLU A 179 0.12 4.91 26.88
N GLN A 180 1.05 5.83 27.19
CA GLN A 180 1.80 6.59 26.19
C GLN A 180 2.72 5.67 25.39
N GLN A 181 3.48 4.80 26.06
CA GLN A 181 4.37 3.85 25.39
C GLN A 181 3.60 2.88 24.47
N ARG A 182 2.46 2.35 24.93
CA ARG A 182 1.62 1.46 24.11
C ARG A 182 1.01 2.16 22.90
N ALA A 183 0.65 3.43 23.04
CA ALA A 183 0.18 4.25 21.92
C ALA A 183 1.30 4.49 20.91
N GLU A 184 2.50 4.87 21.35
CA GLU A 184 3.67 5.08 20.48
C GLU A 184 4.04 3.80 19.70
N GLU A 185 4.01 2.64 20.34
CA GLU A 185 4.22 1.34 19.70
C GLU A 185 3.18 1.05 18.60
N ALA A 186 1.89 1.26 18.90
CA ALA A 186 0.82 1.07 17.93
C ALA A 186 0.91 2.03 16.73
N LEU A 187 1.37 3.27 16.97
CA LEU A 187 1.58 4.25 15.91
C LEU A 187 2.77 3.91 15.02
N SER A 188 3.88 3.46 15.61
CA SER A 188 5.04 2.97 14.86
C SER A 188 4.63 1.82 13.94
N GLN A 189 3.87 0.85 14.45
CA GLN A 189 3.33 -0.24 13.65
C GLN A 189 2.42 0.25 12.52
N TRP A 190 1.52 1.20 12.80
CA TRP A 190 0.64 1.75 11.78
C TRP A 190 1.39 2.51 10.69
N LYS A 191 2.37 3.34 11.06
CA LYS A 191 3.24 4.07 10.12
C LYS A 191 3.90 3.08 9.16
N ARG A 192 4.47 1.99 9.69
CA ARG A 192 5.11 0.94 8.90
C ARG A 192 4.14 0.22 7.97
N ILE A 193 2.94 -0.12 8.43
CA ILE A 193 1.90 -0.74 7.60
C ILE A 193 1.41 0.21 6.50
N MET A 194 1.27 1.50 6.78
CA MET A 194 0.88 2.48 5.76
C MET A 194 2.00 2.74 4.76
N LEU A 195 3.25 2.78 5.21
CA LEU A 195 4.41 2.84 4.32
C LEU A 195 4.46 1.61 3.40
N LEU A 196 4.15 0.41 3.93
CA LEU A 196 3.97 -0.80 3.12
C LEU A 196 2.88 -0.63 2.06
N VAL A 197 1.68 -0.18 2.44
CA VAL A 197 0.58 0.03 1.48
C VAL A 197 0.95 1.05 0.41
N VAL A 198 1.60 2.16 0.79
CA VAL A 198 2.05 3.20 -0.14
C VAL A 198 3.15 2.67 -1.06
N ALA A 199 4.14 1.94 -0.53
CA ALA A 199 5.16 1.26 -1.31
C ALA A 199 4.54 0.39 -2.39
N ILE A 200 3.56 -0.41 -1.96
CA ILE A 200 2.89 -1.36 -2.84
C ILE A 200 2.09 -0.62 -3.93
N THR A 201 1.40 0.43 -3.53
CA THR A 201 0.69 1.29 -4.49
C THR A 201 1.64 1.92 -5.52
N VAL A 202 2.85 2.33 -5.11
CA VAL A 202 3.80 3.00 -6.02
C VAL A 202 4.39 2.05 -7.06
N HIS A 203 4.62 0.76 -6.77
CA HIS A 203 5.12 -0.17 -7.81
C HIS A 203 4.03 -0.61 -8.79
N ASN A 204 2.77 -0.65 -8.37
CA ASN A 204 1.64 -0.94 -9.24
C ASN A 204 1.47 0.10 -10.36
N ILE A 205 2.08 1.30 -10.22
CA ILE A 205 2.07 2.35 -11.25
C ILE A 205 2.88 1.93 -12.49
N PRO A 206 4.20 1.62 -12.39
CA PRO A 206 4.98 1.08 -13.51
C PRO A 206 4.36 -0.16 -14.17
N GLU A 207 3.78 -1.08 -13.40
CA GLU A 207 3.15 -2.29 -13.93
C GLU A 207 1.92 -1.96 -14.77
N GLY A 208 1.03 -1.11 -14.24
CA GLY A 208 -0.10 -0.59 -15.01
C GLY A 208 0.35 0.08 -16.30
N LEU A 209 1.35 0.96 -16.23
CA LEU A 209 1.94 1.60 -17.41
C LEU A 209 2.49 0.57 -18.41
N ALA A 210 3.23 -0.44 -17.95
CA ALA A 210 3.82 -1.47 -18.80
C ALA A 210 2.76 -2.27 -19.57
N VAL A 211 1.70 -2.72 -18.88
CA VAL A 211 0.55 -3.38 -19.52
C VAL A 211 -0.10 -2.44 -20.54
N GLY A 212 -0.35 -1.18 -20.15
CA GLY A 212 -0.94 -0.17 -21.03
C GLY A 212 -0.15 0.07 -22.30
N VAL A 213 1.15 0.31 -22.16
CA VAL A 213 2.09 0.54 -23.26
C VAL A 213 2.18 -0.68 -24.16
N SER A 214 2.22 -1.89 -23.60
CA SER A 214 2.29 -3.11 -24.41
C SER A 214 1.09 -3.26 -25.35
N PHE A 215 -0.13 -2.96 -24.88
CA PHE A 215 -1.33 -2.98 -25.71
C PHE A 215 -1.40 -1.76 -26.66
N GLY A 216 -0.97 -0.59 -26.20
CA GLY A 216 -0.91 0.63 -27.00
C GLY A 216 0.10 0.56 -28.16
N ALA A 217 1.19 -0.19 -27.98
CA ALA A 217 2.25 -0.34 -28.96
C ALA A 217 1.98 -1.45 -30.00
N ILE A 218 0.85 -2.16 -29.93
CA ILE A 218 0.55 -3.26 -30.85
C ILE A 218 0.66 -2.81 -32.30
N GLY A 219 1.50 -3.51 -33.08
CA GLY A 219 1.77 -3.19 -34.48
C GLY A 219 2.80 -2.08 -34.72
N SER A 220 3.35 -1.47 -33.67
CA SER A 220 4.45 -0.49 -33.80
C SER A 220 5.79 -1.15 -34.15
N THR A 221 5.98 -2.41 -33.76
CA THR A 221 7.17 -3.21 -34.07
C THR A 221 6.76 -4.67 -34.35
N ASN A 222 7.66 -5.46 -34.94
CA ASN A 222 7.43 -6.89 -35.19
C ASN A 222 7.30 -7.71 -33.88
N SER A 223 7.83 -7.21 -32.76
CA SER A 223 7.75 -7.87 -31.44
C SER A 223 6.52 -7.45 -30.63
N SER A 224 5.99 -6.23 -30.84
CA SER A 224 4.78 -5.72 -30.16
C SER A 224 3.50 -6.32 -30.76
N THR A 225 3.25 -7.59 -30.46
CA THR A 225 2.05 -8.32 -30.88
C THR A 225 0.98 -8.35 -29.79
N PHE A 226 -0.28 -8.61 -30.17
CA PHE A 226 -1.37 -8.85 -29.22
C PHE A 226 -1.05 -9.99 -28.25
N GLU A 227 -0.43 -11.06 -28.75
CA GLU A 227 -0.04 -12.22 -27.95
C GLU A 227 1.03 -11.85 -26.90
N SER A 228 2.03 -11.04 -27.29
CA SER A 228 3.05 -10.53 -26.37
C SER A 228 2.44 -9.65 -25.27
N ALA A 229 1.59 -8.68 -25.64
CA ALA A 229 0.91 -7.81 -24.68
C ALA A 229 -0.01 -8.60 -23.72
N ARG A 230 -0.72 -9.60 -24.26
CA ARG A 230 -1.58 -10.49 -23.45
C ARG A 230 -0.76 -11.31 -22.46
N ASN A 231 0.33 -11.91 -22.90
CA ASN A 231 1.19 -12.72 -22.04
C ASN A 231 1.83 -11.87 -20.94
N LEU A 232 2.27 -10.65 -21.26
CA LEU A 232 2.76 -9.69 -20.27
C LEU A 232 1.71 -9.38 -19.21
N ALA A 233 0.47 -9.06 -19.62
CA ALA A 233 -0.61 -8.77 -18.68
C ALA A 233 -0.96 -9.98 -17.78
N ILE A 234 -0.88 -11.20 -18.30
CA ILE A 234 -1.09 -12.43 -17.51
C ILE A 234 0.07 -12.62 -16.52
N GLY A 235 1.32 -12.44 -16.97
CA GLY A 235 2.51 -12.54 -16.13
C GLY A 235 2.42 -11.59 -14.94
N ILE A 236 2.21 -10.29 -15.22
CA ILE A 236 2.00 -9.26 -14.20
C ILE A 236 0.79 -9.62 -13.32
N GLY A 237 -0.31 -10.10 -13.89
CA GLY A 237 -1.47 -10.44 -13.07
C GLY A 237 -1.18 -11.53 -12.03
N ILE A 238 -0.41 -12.55 -12.38
CA ILE A 238 -0.16 -13.66 -11.48
C ILE A 238 0.81 -13.28 -10.35
N GLN A 239 1.81 -12.44 -10.59
CA GLN A 239 2.68 -11.92 -9.52
C GLN A 239 1.93 -10.98 -8.55
N ASN A 240 0.90 -10.26 -9.03
CA ASN A 240 0.15 -9.33 -8.19
C ASN A 240 -0.72 -10.07 -7.17
N PHE A 241 -0.96 -11.37 -7.37
CA PHE A 241 -1.67 -12.20 -6.41
C PHE A 241 -0.89 -12.35 -5.07
N PRO A 242 0.37 -12.83 -5.04
CA PRO A 242 1.21 -12.76 -3.85
C PRO A 242 1.30 -11.37 -3.22
N GLU A 243 1.34 -10.31 -4.02
CA GLU A 243 1.46 -8.93 -3.54
C GLU A 243 0.19 -8.45 -2.82
N GLY A 244 -1.00 -8.74 -3.37
CA GLY A 244 -2.26 -8.46 -2.70
C GLY A 244 -2.38 -9.16 -1.33
N LEU A 245 -1.87 -10.39 -1.25
CA LEU A 245 -1.74 -11.11 0.02
C LEU A 245 -0.71 -10.43 0.95
N ALA A 246 0.43 -10.01 0.41
CA ALA A 246 1.50 -9.31 1.15
C ALA A 246 1.05 -7.98 1.78
N VAL A 247 0.02 -7.32 1.23
CA VAL A 247 -0.62 -6.14 1.86
C VAL A 247 -1.59 -6.56 2.96
N SER A 248 -2.55 -7.40 2.60
CA SER A 248 -3.70 -7.70 3.45
C SER A 248 -3.33 -8.53 4.68
N LEU A 249 -2.33 -9.41 4.55
CA LEU A 249 -1.92 -10.33 5.61
C LEU A 249 -1.31 -9.62 6.82
N PRO A 250 -0.32 -8.71 6.68
CA PRO A 250 0.18 -7.90 7.79
C PRO A 250 -0.90 -7.01 8.42
N LEU A 251 -1.77 -6.40 7.61
CA LEU A 251 -2.90 -5.59 8.09
C LEU A 251 -3.82 -6.40 8.99
N HIS A 252 -4.23 -7.59 8.55
CA HIS A 252 -5.09 -8.44 9.36
C HIS A 252 -4.39 -8.94 10.62
N ALA A 253 -3.11 -9.32 10.51
CA ALA A 253 -2.30 -9.77 11.64
C ALA A 253 -1.96 -8.66 12.65
N ALA A 254 -2.07 -7.39 12.25
CA ALA A 254 -1.99 -6.23 13.14
C ALA A 254 -3.33 -5.92 13.85
N GLY A 255 -4.37 -6.72 13.62
CA GLY A 255 -5.66 -6.61 14.30
C GLY A 255 -6.75 -5.90 13.49
N PHE A 256 -6.49 -5.50 12.24
CA PHE A 256 -7.53 -4.95 11.40
C PHE A 256 -8.57 -6.01 11.03
N SER A 257 -9.83 -5.60 10.92
CA SER A 257 -10.88 -6.50 10.43
C SER A 257 -10.57 -6.97 9.01
N VAL A 258 -10.95 -8.21 8.69
CA VAL A 258 -10.76 -8.82 7.36
C VAL A 258 -11.25 -7.90 6.24
N LYS A 259 -12.38 -7.20 6.44
CA LYS A 259 -12.93 -6.23 5.48
C LYS A 259 -12.00 -5.03 5.26
N ARG A 260 -11.41 -4.48 6.31
CA ARG A 260 -10.47 -3.35 6.20
C ARG A 260 -9.16 -3.80 5.54
N ALA A 261 -8.63 -4.96 5.92
CA ALA A 261 -7.44 -5.54 5.29
C ALA A 261 -7.64 -5.78 3.78
N LEU A 262 -8.79 -6.36 3.40
CA LEU A 262 -9.18 -6.54 2.00
C LEU A 262 -9.31 -5.19 1.28
N TRP A 263 -9.95 -4.20 1.90
CA TRP A 263 -10.13 -2.87 1.32
C TRP A 263 -8.79 -2.20 0.97
N TYR A 264 -7.83 -2.22 1.90
CA TYR A 264 -6.50 -1.69 1.62
C TYR A 264 -5.73 -2.52 0.58
N GLY A 265 -5.88 -3.85 0.59
CA GLY A 265 -5.25 -4.73 -0.39
C GLY A 265 -5.76 -4.54 -1.82
N GLN A 266 -7.06 -4.28 -2.03
CA GLN A 266 -7.57 -3.95 -3.38
C GLN A 266 -7.21 -2.52 -3.81
N LEU A 267 -7.12 -1.58 -2.84
CA LEU A 267 -6.84 -0.18 -3.13
C LEU A 267 -5.40 0.01 -3.60
N SER A 268 -4.46 -0.79 -3.10
CA SER A 268 -3.06 -0.73 -3.56
C SER A 268 -2.94 -1.07 -5.04
N GLY A 269 -3.75 -1.97 -5.59
CA GLY A 269 -3.77 -2.33 -7.02
C GLY A 269 -4.67 -1.44 -7.91
N MET A 270 -5.51 -0.58 -7.33
CA MET A 270 -6.48 0.21 -8.10
C MET A 270 -5.83 1.27 -9.01
N VAL A 271 -4.53 1.53 -8.83
CA VAL A 271 -3.76 2.41 -9.70
C VAL A 271 -3.45 1.75 -11.06
N GLU A 272 -3.40 0.41 -11.14
CA GLU A 272 -3.02 -0.28 -12.38
C GLU A 272 -3.99 0.02 -13.54
N PRO A 273 -5.34 -0.03 -13.37
CA PRO A 273 -6.26 0.34 -14.43
C PRO A 273 -6.10 1.77 -14.93
N ILE A 274 -5.86 2.70 -14.00
CA ILE A 274 -5.70 4.13 -14.30
C ILE A 274 -4.45 4.33 -15.16
N PHE A 275 -3.32 3.80 -14.70
CA PHE A 275 -2.04 3.97 -15.38
C PHE A 275 -1.92 3.10 -16.64
N GLY A 276 -2.65 1.99 -16.74
CA GLY A 276 -2.75 1.23 -17.99
C GLY A 276 -3.47 1.96 -19.11
N VAL A 277 -4.56 2.65 -18.80
CA VAL A 277 -5.23 3.50 -19.80
C VAL A 277 -4.31 4.65 -20.22
N LEU A 278 -3.64 5.29 -19.26
CA LEU A 278 -2.68 6.37 -19.57
C LEU A 278 -1.51 5.87 -20.43
N GLY A 279 -0.93 4.70 -20.10
CA GLY A 279 0.15 4.08 -20.86
C GLY A 279 -0.25 3.75 -22.30
N ALA A 280 -1.49 3.27 -22.51
CA ALA A 280 -2.01 2.97 -23.84
C ALA A 280 -2.23 4.21 -24.71
N VAL A 281 -2.54 5.36 -24.10
CA VAL A 281 -2.71 6.63 -24.81
C VAL A 281 -1.38 7.33 -25.06
N ALA A 282 -0.41 7.23 -24.14
CA ALA A 282 0.84 7.97 -24.15
C ALA A 282 2.07 7.08 -24.45
N VAL A 283 1.93 6.09 -25.34
CA VAL A 283 2.94 5.04 -25.63
C VAL A 283 4.34 5.58 -25.88
N THR A 284 4.47 6.63 -26.70
CA THR A 284 5.78 7.22 -27.06
C THR A 284 6.48 7.87 -25.87
N PHE A 285 5.72 8.55 -25.00
CA PHE A 285 6.26 9.14 -23.78
C PHE A 285 6.54 8.05 -22.73
N ALA A 286 5.63 7.09 -22.60
CA ALA A 286 5.72 6.04 -21.60
C ALA A 286 6.89 5.07 -21.87
N ASN A 287 7.18 4.70 -23.11
CA ASN A 287 8.35 3.87 -23.45
C ASN A 287 9.69 4.51 -23.01
N LEU A 288 9.79 5.84 -23.06
CA LEU A 288 11.02 6.53 -22.67
C LEU A 288 11.19 6.61 -21.14
N ILE A 289 10.08 6.72 -20.40
CA ILE A 289 10.11 6.85 -18.94
C ILE A 289 10.10 5.49 -18.22
N LEU A 290 9.61 4.43 -18.86
CA LEU A 290 9.44 3.10 -18.24
C LEU A 290 10.71 2.51 -17.62
N PRO A 291 11.89 2.51 -18.29
CA PRO A 291 13.11 1.96 -17.68
C PRO A 291 13.50 2.70 -16.39
N TYR A 292 13.30 4.02 -16.36
CA TYR A 292 13.55 4.85 -15.18
C TYR A 292 12.50 4.62 -14.10
N ALA A 293 11.23 4.52 -14.47
CA ALA A 293 10.12 4.31 -13.54
C ALA A 293 10.18 2.93 -12.86
N LEU A 294 10.48 1.88 -13.63
CA LEU A 294 10.64 0.51 -13.13
C LEU A 294 11.83 0.41 -12.17
N SER A 295 12.99 0.93 -12.57
CA SER A 295 14.17 0.93 -11.71
C SER A 295 13.98 1.81 -10.46
N PHE A 296 13.31 2.97 -10.58
CA PHE A 296 12.89 3.79 -9.45
C PHE A 296 12.01 3.02 -8.46
N ALA A 297 10.98 2.33 -8.95
CA ALA A 297 10.13 1.52 -8.09
C ALA A 297 10.91 0.39 -7.41
N ALA A 298 11.84 -0.27 -8.10
CA ALA A 298 12.70 -1.30 -7.52
C ALA A 298 13.56 -0.73 -6.37
N GLY A 299 14.20 0.42 -6.58
CA GLY A 299 15.02 1.06 -5.56
C GLY A 299 14.22 1.55 -4.35
N ALA A 300 13.04 2.10 -4.57
CA ALA A 300 12.10 2.48 -3.51
C ALA A 300 11.66 1.25 -2.70
N MET A 301 11.29 0.16 -3.37
CA MET A 301 10.82 -1.07 -2.74
C MET A 301 11.92 -1.74 -1.89
N ILE A 302 13.15 -1.84 -2.39
CA ILE A 302 14.28 -2.37 -1.63
C ILE A 302 14.60 -1.51 -0.40
N TYR A 303 14.51 -0.19 -0.51
CA TYR A 303 14.70 0.71 0.64
C TYR A 303 13.66 0.42 1.73
N ILE A 304 12.37 0.38 1.37
CA ILE A 304 11.26 0.16 2.33
C ILE A 304 11.36 -1.21 2.99
N VAL A 305 11.70 -2.25 2.23
CA VAL A 305 11.88 -3.59 2.80
C VAL A 305 13.02 -3.60 3.83
N SER A 306 14.12 -2.91 3.53
CA SER A 306 15.32 -2.91 4.36
C SER A 306 15.17 -2.05 5.62
N ASP A 307 14.54 -0.88 5.51
CA ASP A 307 14.46 0.12 6.59
C ASP A 307 13.19 -0.07 7.46
N ASP A 308 12.10 -0.57 6.88
CA ASP A 308 10.81 -0.71 7.58
C ASP A 308 10.42 -2.16 7.87
N ILE A 309 10.29 -2.99 6.82
CA ILE A 309 9.57 -4.27 6.92
C ILE A 309 10.40 -5.33 7.64
N LEU A 310 11.65 -5.55 7.22
CA LEU A 310 12.53 -6.54 7.84
C LEU A 310 12.84 -6.21 9.31
N PRO A 311 13.21 -4.96 9.67
CA PRO A 311 13.42 -4.61 11.07
C PRO A 311 12.18 -4.86 11.94
N GLU A 312 10.99 -4.52 11.46
CA GLU A 312 9.73 -4.73 12.21
C GLU A 312 9.40 -6.22 12.38
N ALA A 313 9.59 -7.03 11.34
CA ALA A 313 9.38 -8.47 11.41
C ALA A 313 10.31 -9.14 12.45
N HIS A 314 11.50 -8.56 12.67
CA HIS A 314 12.47 -9.06 13.63
C HIS A 314 12.36 -8.44 15.04
N ALA A 315 11.58 -7.38 15.22
CA ALA A 315 11.54 -6.59 16.47
C ALA A 315 11.01 -7.36 17.69
N SER A 316 10.18 -8.39 17.50
CA SER A 316 9.43 -9.06 18.58
C SER A 316 9.98 -10.43 19.01
N GLY A 317 11.27 -10.69 18.77
CA GLY A 317 11.93 -11.93 19.21
C GLY A 317 11.55 -13.19 18.41
N ASN A 318 10.65 -13.10 17.43
CA ASN A 318 10.30 -14.19 16.51
C ASN A 318 11.09 -14.15 15.20
N GLY A 319 12.33 -13.63 15.23
CA GLY A 319 13.13 -13.38 14.03
C GLY A 319 13.27 -14.60 13.10
N THR A 320 13.37 -15.81 13.64
CA THR A 320 13.42 -17.04 12.82
C THR A 320 12.14 -17.27 12.00
N ILE A 321 10.96 -16.96 12.57
CA ILE A 321 9.68 -17.10 11.86
C ILE A 321 9.59 -16.04 10.76
N ALA A 322 10.00 -14.81 11.06
CA ALA A 322 10.08 -13.73 10.07
C ALA A 322 11.00 -14.13 8.90
N THR A 323 12.19 -14.67 9.18
CA THR A 323 13.13 -15.12 8.15
C THR A 323 12.55 -16.23 7.27
N TRP A 324 11.88 -17.24 7.85
CA TRP A 324 11.21 -18.28 7.07
C TRP A 324 10.03 -17.72 6.26
N GLY A 325 9.32 -16.73 6.80
CA GLY A 325 8.35 -15.94 6.05
C GLY A 325 8.97 -15.31 4.81
N THR A 326 10.08 -14.60 4.97
CA THR A 326 10.84 -13.97 3.88
C THR A 326 11.27 -14.97 2.83
N VAL A 327 11.85 -16.11 3.24
CA VAL A 327 12.26 -17.17 2.31
C VAL A 327 11.05 -17.72 1.56
N SER A 328 9.93 -17.96 2.25
CA SER A 328 8.71 -18.47 1.63
C SER A 328 8.11 -17.49 0.63
N GLY A 329 8.02 -16.20 0.98
CA GLY A 329 7.47 -15.16 0.10
C GLY A 329 8.35 -14.97 -1.14
N PHE A 330 9.66 -14.91 -0.95
CA PHE A 330 10.63 -14.83 -2.05
C PHE A 330 10.53 -16.05 -2.97
N LEU A 331 10.49 -17.26 -2.41
CA LEU A 331 10.42 -18.49 -3.19
C LEU A 331 9.13 -18.59 -4.01
N ILE A 332 7.98 -18.26 -3.41
CA ILE A 332 6.69 -18.26 -4.11
C ILE A 332 6.72 -17.27 -5.26
N MET A 333 7.16 -16.03 -5.00
CA MET A 333 7.25 -14.99 -6.02
C MET A 333 8.21 -15.38 -7.16
N MET A 334 9.41 -15.87 -6.82
CA MET A 334 10.38 -16.35 -7.80
C MET A 334 9.85 -17.52 -8.64
N CYS A 335 9.19 -18.50 -8.02
CA CYS A 335 8.61 -19.63 -8.74
C CYS A 335 7.50 -19.19 -9.70
N LEU A 336 6.64 -18.26 -9.27
CA LEU A 336 5.59 -17.71 -10.14
C LEU A 336 6.20 -16.97 -11.32
N GLU A 337 7.21 -16.13 -11.09
CA GLU A 337 7.86 -15.40 -12.18
C GLU A 337 8.54 -16.36 -13.18
N VAL A 338 9.39 -17.27 -12.69
CA VAL A 338 10.18 -18.16 -13.56
C VAL A 338 9.28 -19.14 -14.32
N ALA A 339 8.15 -19.54 -13.75
CA ALA A 339 7.19 -20.40 -14.44
C ALA A 339 6.41 -19.68 -15.56
N LEU A 340 6.41 -18.34 -15.56
CA LEU A 340 5.59 -17.51 -16.45
C LEU A 340 6.39 -16.64 -17.43
N SER A 341 7.68 -16.44 -17.18
CA SER A 341 8.63 -15.76 -18.07
C SER A 341 9.06 -16.65 -19.23
#